data_AF-A0A0F5PMW9-F1
#
_entry.id   AF-A0A0F5PMW9-F1
#
_cell.length_a   1.000
_cell.length_b   1.000
_cell.length_c   1.000
_cell.angle_alpha   90.00
_cell.angle_beta   90.00
_cell.angle_gamma   90.00
#
_symmetry.space_group_name_H-M   'P 1'
#
loop_
_entity.id
_entity.type
_entity.pdbx_description
1 polymer ?
#
loop_
_entity_poly.entity_id
_entity_poly.type
_entity_poly.pdbx_seq_one_letter_code
_entity_poly.pdbx_strand_id
1 'polypeptide(L)'
;MQKYFTKEGVVDILKKAAETLKNLEPFNKFTAEEAYRKLVEELGISSSALFHPTRLAISGRTFGPGLFDIMEFLGKEKTVARIERAIKFIEENIKG
;
A
#
# COMPACT_ATOMS: atom_id res chain seq x y z
N MET A 1 15.36 3.48 4.53
CA MET A 1 14.51 2.54 3.76
C MET A 1 13.60 1.69 4.68
N GLN A 2 14.07 1.27 5.86
CA GLN A 2 13.41 0.25 6.71
C GLN A 2 12.28 0.72 7.67
N LYS A 3 12.25 1.96 8.19
CA LYS A 3 11.33 2.36 9.28
C LYS A 3 9.84 2.01 9.07
N TYR A 4 9.38 2.02 7.81
CA TYR A 4 7.97 1.76 7.50
C TYR A 4 7.66 0.26 7.35
N PHE A 5 8.65 -0.56 7.00
CA PHE A 5 8.52 -2.02 6.84
C PHE A 5 8.92 -2.80 8.09
N THR A 6 9.51 -2.13 9.09
CA THR A 6 9.89 -2.74 10.38
C THR A 6 8.84 -2.53 11.47
N LYS A 7 7.69 -1.92 11.16
CA LYS A 7 6.60 -1.81 12.13
C LYS A 7 5.82 -3.12 12.20
N GLU A 8 5.51 -3.57 13.41
CA GLU A 8 4.60 -4.70 13.62
C GLU A 8 3.27 -4.46 12.92
N GLY A 9 2.73 -5.52 12.31
CA GLY A 9 1.46 -5.47 11.57
C GLY A 9 1.52 -4.86 10.17
N VAL A 10 2.68 -4.37 9.69
CA VAL A 10 2.77 -3.77 8.34
C VAL A 10 2.40 -4.76 7.22
N VAL A 11 2.76 -6.03 7.39
CA VAL A 11 2.44 -7.09 6.42
C VAL A 11 0.93 -7.25 6.29
N ASP A 12 0.21 -7.29 7.41
CA ASP A 12 -1.24 -7.43 7.42
C ASP A 12 -1.93 -6.20 6.83
N ILE A 13 -1.42 -5.01 7.14
CA ILE A 13 -1.88 -3.75 6.53
C ILE A 13 -1.71 -3.79 5.01
N LEU A 14 -0.53 -4.20 4.51
CA LEU A 14 -0.27 -4.29 3.07
C LEU A 14 -1.12 -5.37 2.40
N LYS A 15 -1.37 -6.51 3.07
CA LYS A 15 -2.27 -7.56 2.57
C LYS A 15 -3.68 -7.01 2.39
N LYS A 16 -4.21 -6.34 3.41
CA LYS A 16 -5.53 -5.69 3.34
C LYS A 16 -5.59 -4.64 2.23
N ALA A 17 -4.54 -3.83 2.08
CA ALA A 17 -4.44 -2.85 1.01
C ALA A 17 -4.51 -3.48 -0.38
N ALA A 18 -3.78 -4.58 -0.60
CA ALA A 18 -3.80 -5.34 -1.86
C ALA A 18 -5.18 -5.94 -2.14
N GLU A 19 -5.84 -6.52 -1.13
CA GLU A 19 -7.20 -7.05 -1.25
C GLU A 19 -8.21 -5.96 -1.63
N THR A 20 -8.16 -4.81 -0.96
CA THR A 20 -9.02 -3.65 -1.26
C THR A 20 -8.83 -3.19 -2.71
N LEU A 21 -7.59 -3.02 -3.16
CA LEU A 21 -7.29 -2.55 -4.51
C LEU A 21 -7.65 -3.56 -5.60
N LYS A 22 -7.52 -4.86 -5.32
CA LYS A 22 -7.85 -5.94 -6.26
C LYS A 22 -9.34 -5.93 -6.63
N ASN A 23 -10.19 -5.63 -5.65
CA ASN A 23 -11.65 -5.58 -5.81
C ASN A 23 -12.18 -4.21 -6.21
N LEU A 24 -11.31 -3.19 -6.33
CA LEU A 24 -11.72 -1.83 -6.65
C LEU A 24 -12.02 -1.68 -8.16
N GLU A 25 -13.25 -1.27 -8.47
CA GLU A 25 -13.66 -0.83 -9.81
C GLU A 25 -14.62 0.37 -9.73
N PRO A 26 -14.39 1.45 -10.50
CA PRO A 26 -13.24 1.67 -11.39
C PRO A 26 -11.94 1.90 -10.59
N PHE A 27 -10.79 1.63 -11.21
CA PHE A 27 -9.49 1.90 -10.59
C PHE A 27 -8.94 3.24 -11.10
N ASN A 28 -9.05 4.28 -10.29
CA ASN A 28 -8.53 5.63 -10.56
C ASN A 28 -8.08 6.31 -9.27
N LYS A 29 -7.49 7.50 -9.38
CA LYS A 29 -6.96 8.23 -8.23
C LYS A 29 -8.00 8.44 -7.12
N PHE A 30 -9.20 8.88 -7.48
CA PHE A 30 -10.24 9.27 -6.53
C PHE A 30 -10.82 8.06 -5.78
N THR A 31 -11.14 7.00 -6.52
CA THR A 31 -11.67 5.74 -5.95
C THR A 31 -10.63 5.04 -5.08
N ALA A 32 -9.36 5.04 -5.49
CA ALA A 32 -8.27 4.48 -4.69
C ALA A 32 -8.06 5.27 -3.40
N GLU A 33 -8.12 6.60 -3.46
CA GLU A 33 -8.03 7.46 -2.28
C GLU A 33 -9.18 7.21 -1.30
N GLU A 34 -10.42 7.17 -1.80
CA GLU A 34 -11.60 6.89 -0.97
C GLU A 34 -11.51 5.51 -0.31
N ALA A 35 -11.16 4.48 -1.08
CA ALA A 35 -11.00 3.12 -0.57
C ALA A 35 -9.91 3.04 0.52
N TYR A 36 -8.80 3.76 0.33
CA TYR A 36 -7.75 3.85 1.33
C TYR A 36 -8.19 4.59 2.59
N ARG A 37 -8.98 5.66 2.48
CA ARG A 37 -9.53 6.38 3.63
C ARG A 37 -10.48 5.49 4.44
N LYS A 38 -11.40 4.78 3.77
CA LYS A 38 -12.28 3.79 4.40
C LYS A 38 -11.49 2.70 5.10
N LEU A 39 -10.47 2.15 4.44
CA LEU A 39 -9.63 1.11 5.03
C LEU A 39 -8.88 1.60 6.29
N VAL A 40 -8.44 2.86 6.30
CA VAL A 40 -7.80 3.47 7.48
C VAL A 40 -8.77 3.55 8.65
N GLU A 41 -10.03 3.93 8.39
CA GLU A 41 -11.10 3.97 9.40
C GLU A 41 -11.45 2.57 9.91
N GLU A 42 -11.62 1.60 9.02
CA GLU A 42 -11.93 0.21 9.35
C GLU A 42 -10.85 -0.45 10.22
N LEU A 43 -9.58 -0.17 9.93
CA LEU A 43 -8.45 -0.70 10.68
C LEU A 43 -8.14 0.10 11.97
N GLY A 44 -8.77 1.26 12.17
CA GLY A 44 -8.51 2.14 13.31
C GLY A 44 -7.06 2.66 13.37
N ILE A 45 -6.41 2.83 12.21
CA ILE A 45 -5.01 3.28 12.11
C ILE A 45 -4.91 4.72 11.62
N SER A 46 -3.71 5.30 11.63
CA SER A 46 -3.47 6.59 10.96
C SER A 46 -3.28 6.38 9.45
N SER A 47 -3.66 7.37 8.63
CA SER A 47 -3.40 7.31 7.17
C SER A 47 -1.91 7.09 6.86
N SER A 48 -1.02 7.66 7.67
CA SER A 48 0.43 7.50 7.52
C SER A 48 0.88 6.03 7.65
N ALA A 49 0.18 5.23 8.47
CA ALA A 49 0.49 3.82 8.69
C ALA A 49 0.13 2.94 7.47
N LEU A 50 -0.84 3.34 6.65
CA LEU A 50 -1.17 2.66 5.40
C LEU A 50 -0.45 3.26 4.19
N PHE A 51 -0.40 4.59 4.10
CA PHE A 51 0.01 5.31 2.90
C PHE A 51 1.53 5.23 2.70
N HIS A 52 2.33 5.33 3.77
CA HIS A 52 3.79 5.26 3.63
C HIS A 52 4.29 3.86 3.24
N PRO A 53 3.83 2.76 3.87
CA PRO A 53 4.21 1.42 3.43
C PRO A 53 3.78 1.13 2.00
N THR A 54 2.56 1.53 1.63
CA THR A 54 2.06 1.36 0.26
C THR A 54 2.93 2.12 -0.75
N ARG A 55 3.25 3.39 -0.47
CA ARG A 55 4.13 4.19 -1.32
C ARG A 55 5.48 3.51 -1.53
N LEU A 56 6.09 3.05 -0.44
CA LEU A 56 7.37 2.36 -0.49
C LEU A 56 7.26 1.07 -1.32
N ALA A 57 6.19 0.29 -1.12
CA ALA A 57 5.94 -0.93 -1.87
C ALA A 57 5.82 -0.71 -3.37
N ILE A 58 5.12 0.35 -3.81
CA ILE A 58 4.85 0.56 -5.24
C ILE A 58 5.89 1.42 -5.96
N SER A 59 6.66 2.23 -5.25
CA SER A 59 7.62 3.17 -5.86
C SER A 59 9.08 2.95 -5.47
N GLY A 60 9.35 2.17 -4.43
CA GLY A 60 10.68 2.03 -3.83
C GLY A 60 11.20 3.32 -3.16
N ARG A 61 10.36 4.35 -3.07
CA ARG A 61 10.71 5.66 -2.51
C ARG A 61 9.76 6.04 -1.38
N THR A 62 10.24 6.83 -0.43
CA THR A 62 9.43 7.34 0.69
C THR A 62 8.82 8.72 0.42
N PHE A 63 9.23 9.37 -0.67
CA PHE A 63 8.77 10.70 -1.11
C PHE A 63 8.61 10.73 -2.63
N GLY A 64 7.86 11.70 -3.16
CA GLY A 64 7.63 11.87 -4.58
C GLY A 64 6.19 12.28 -4.92
N PRO A 65 5.73 12.07 -6.17
CA PRO A 65 4.38 12.44 -6.62
C PRO A 65 3.29 11.78 -5.76
N GLY A 66 2.05 12.28 -5.81
CA GLY A 66 0.95 11.76 -4.97
C GLY A 66 0.81 10.24 -5.10
N LEU A 67 0.52 9.57 -3.98
CA LEU A 67 0.46 8.09 -3.94
C LEU A 67 -0.55 7.56 -4.96
N PHE A 68 -1.72 8.19 -4.98
CA PHE A 68 -2.83 7.80 -5.84
C PHE A 68 -2.59 8.18 -7.31
N ASP A 69 -1.83 9.24 -7.60
CA ASP A 69 -1.37 9.54 -8.96
C ASP A 69 -0.44 8.44 -9.49
N ILE A 70 0.46 7.93 -8.63
CA ILE A 70 1.33 6.79 -8.99
C ILE A 70 0.48 5.53 -9.24
N MET A 71 -0.50 5.25 -8.39
CA MET A 71 -1.39 4.10 -8.55
C MET A 71 -2.14 4.17 -9.88
N GLU A 72 -2.80 5.30 -10.15
CA GLU A 72 -3.56 5.52 -11.38
C GLU A 72 -2.67 5.34 -12.62
N PHE A 73 -1.47 5.91 -12.61
CA PHE A 73 -0.49 5.75 -13.69
C PHE A 73 -0.04 4.29 -13.88
N LEU A 74 0.16 3.54 -12.80
CA LEU A 74 0.57 2.14 -12.86
C LEU A 74 -0.57 1.21 -13.28
N GLY A 75 -1.80 1.54 -12.91
CA GLY A 75 -2.98 0.68 -13.01
C GLY A 75 -3.07 -0.36 -11.90
N LYS A 76 -4.25 -0.99 -11.80
CA LYS A 76 -4.63 -1.95 -10.75
C LYS A 76 -3.65 -3.11 -10.62
N GLU A 77 -3.43 -3.84 -11.71
CA GLU A 77 -2.63 -5.08 -11.72
C GLU A 77 -1.20 -4.84 -11.26
N LYS A 78 -0.52 -3.82 -11.81
CA LYS A 78 0.87 -3.49 -11.44
C LYS A 78 0.97 -3.00 -10.00
N THR A 79 -0.01 -2.22 -9.54
CA THR A 79 -0.04 -1.73 -8.15
C THR A 79 -0.14 -2.90 -7.17
N VAL A 80 -1.11 -3.80 -7.36
CA VAL A 80 -1.31 -4.98 -6.52
C VAL A 80 -0.08 -5.89 -6.55
N ALA A 81 0.44 -6.22 -7.73
CA ALA A 81 1.62 -7.08 -7.87
C ALA A 81 2.87 -6.52 -7.16
N ARG A 82 3.05 -5.18 -7.14
CA ARG A 82 4.16 -4.56 -6.41
C ARG A 82 3.98 -4.64 -4.89
N ILE A 83 2.75 -4.47 -4.40
CA ILE A 83 2.43 -4.64 -2.98
C ILE A 83 2.70 -6.08 -2.53
N GLU A 84 2.25 -7.07 -3.31
CA GLU A 84 2.51 -8.50 -3.04
C GLU A 84 4.00 -8.83 -3.02
N ARG A 85 4.80 -8.28 -3.95
CA ARG A 85 6.26 -8.43 -3.93
C ARG A 85 6.88 -7.82 -2.67
N ALA A 86 6.40 -6.66 -2.24
CA ALA A 86 6.88 -6.02 -1.01
C ALA A 86 6.53 -6.85 0.23
N ILE A 87 5.33 -7.41 0.31
CA ILE A 87 4.93 -8.33 1.39
C ILE A 87 5.90 -9.51 1.46
N LYS A 88 6.14 -10.19 0.33
CA LYS A 88 7.08 -11.31 0.26
C LYS A 88 8.48 -10.91 0.72
N PHE A 89 8.98 -9.77 0.26
CA PHE A 89 10.27 -9.24 0.67
C PHE A 89 10.37 -9.02 2.19
N ILE A 90 9.34 -8.42 2.81
CA ILE A 90 9.31 -8.16 4.26
C ILE A 90 9.29 -9.47 5.04
N GLU A 91 8.47 -10.44 4.62
CA GLU A 91 8.36 -11.76 5.26
C GLU A 91 9.67 -12.55 5.18
N GLU A 92 10.43 -12.43 4.09
CA GLU A 92 11.70 -13.14 3.87
C GLU A 92 12.92 -12.45 4.50
N ASN A 93 12.93 -11.11 4.60
CA ASN A 93 14.18 -10.36 4.89
C ASN A 93 14.10 -9.47 6.14
N ILE A 94 12.91 -9.24 6.71
CA ILE A 94 12.72 -8.31 7.83
C ILE A 94 12.11 -9.01 9.05
N LYS A 95 11.51 -10.20 8.89
CA LYS A 95 11.23 -11.09 10.02
C LYS A 95 12.55 -11.70 10.52
N GLY A 96 13.16 -11.03 11.49
CA GLY A 96 14.29 -11.47 12.30
C GLY A 96 14.18 -10.84 13.68
#